data_AF-A0ABD1MKZ8-F1
#
_entry.id   AF-A0ABD1MKZ8-F1
#
_cell.length_a   1.000
_cell.length_b   1.000
_cell.length_c   1.000
_cell.angle_alpha   90.00
_cell.angle_beta   90.00
_cell.angle_gamma   90.00
#
_symmetry.space_group_name_H-M   'P 1'
#
loop_
_entity.id
_entity.type
_entity.pdbx_description
1 polymer ?
#
loop_
_entity_poly.entity_id
_entity_poly.type
_entity_poly.pdbx_seq_one_letter_code
_entity_poly.pdbx_strand_id
1 'polypeptide(L)'
;MLDRESMALLHSISKHSGYAYVSMAKAVRKMVWEQLHSRSFRAAYVARVLLMWRDAYSMACLYVARLHYASGDFREVLRVLDLGIVMGGMLLHEDLDFTVEKVTE
;
A
#
# COMPACT_ATOMS: atom_id res chain seq x y z
N MET A 1 -5.18 0.33 24.01
CA MET A 1 -5.17 1.77 23.74
C MET A 1 -4.35 2.16 22.49
N LEU A 2 -4.01 1.21 21.58
CA LEU A 2 -3.14 1.41 20.41
C LEU A 2 -3.88 1.47 19.04
N ASP A 3 -5.20 1.30 19.02
CA ASP A 3 -5.98 1.25 17.77
C ASP A 3 -6.30 2.62 17.17
N ARG A 4 -6.43 3.65 18.03
CA ARG A 4 -6.69 5.03 17.57
C ARG A 4 -5.48 5.67 16.90
N GLU A 5 -4.27 5.37 17.38
CA GLU A 5 -3.04 5.90 16.78
C GLU A 5 -2.78 5.27 15.41
N SER A 6 -2.97 3.94 15.27
CA SER A 6 -2.87 3.26 13.98
C SER A 6 -3.88 3.79 12.95
N MET A 7 -5.15 3.98 13.35
CA MET A 7 -6.16 4.54 12.45
C MET A 7 -5.92 6.02 12.12
N ALA A 8 -5.47 6.83 13.09
CA ALA A 8 -5.10 8.22 12.83
C ALA A 8 -3.91 8.33 11.85
N LEU A 9 -2.98 7.38 11.90
CA LEU A 9 -1.82 7.33 11.01
C LEU A 9 -2.22 6.94 9.59
N LEU A 10 -3.11 5.94 9.42
CA LEU A 10 -3.70 5.57 8.12
C LEU A 10 -4.54 6.70 7.51
N HIS A 11 -5.30 7.41 8.33
CA HIS A 11 -6.11 8.56 7.88
C HIS A 11 -5.25 9.79 7.52
N SER A 12 -4.05 9.90 8.10
CA SER A 12 -3.03 10.88 7.73
C SER A 12 -2.33 10.54 6.41
N ILE A 13 -2.12 9.24 6.14
CA ILE A 13 -1.51 8.70 4.92
C ILE A 13 -2.29 9.08 3.65
N SER A 14 -3.64 9.03 3.68
CA SER A 14 -4.42 9.40 2.48
C SER A 14 -4.33 10.89 2.12
N LYS A 15 -3.81 11.73 3.03
CA LYS A 15 -3.87 13.19 2.92
C LYS A 15 -2.58 13.86 2.41
N HIS A 16 -1.42 13.18 2.35
CA HIS A 16 -0.12 13.85 2.09
C HIS A 16 0.77 13.18 1.02
N SER A 17 1.46 14.05 0.26
CA SER A 17 2.25 13.76 -0.94
C SER A 17 3.56 12.96 -0.69
N GLY A 18 4.11 12.39 -1.76
CA GLY A 18 5.09 11.29 -1.78
C GLY A 18 6.41 11.44 -0.99
N TYR A 19 6.77 12.62 -0.48
CA TYR A 19 7.95 12.77 0.39
C TYR A 19 7.65 12.42 1.86
N ALA A 20 6.41 12.68 2.30
CA ALA A 20 5.91 12.22 3.60
C ALA A 20 5.76 10.68 3.64
N TYR A 21 5.55 10.06 2.48
CA TYR A 21 5.47 8.62 2.30
C TYR A 21 6.79 7.90 2.62
N VAL A 22 7.94 8.42 2.17
CA VAL A 22 9.25 7.78 2.39
C VAL A 22 9.67 7.83 3.87
N SER A 23 9.42 8.95 4.56
CA SER A 23 9.72 9.09 5.99
C SER A 23 8.79 8.22 6.84
N MET A 24 7.53 8.08 6.45
CA MET A 24 6.57 7.22 7.14
C MET A 24 6.78 5.72 6.86
N ALA A 25 7.15 5.31 5.64
CA ALA A 25 7.55 3.93 5.35
C ALA A 25 8.76 3.50 6.20
N LYS A 26 9.71 4.42 6.42
CA LYS A 26 10.82 4.20 7.37
C LYS A 26 10.34 4.06 8.82
N ALA A 27 9.34 4.83 9.24
CA ALA A 27 8.74 4.74 10.57
C ALA A 27 7.97 3.43 10.78
N VAL A 28 7.16 3.02 9.81
CA VAL A 28 6.46 1.72 9.80
C VAL A 28 7.46 0.57 9.84
N ARG A 29 8.53 0.63 9.04
CA ARG A 29 9.61 -0.37 9.06
C ARG A 29 10.27 -0.48 10.45
N LYS A 30 10.54 0.64 11.10
CA LYS A 30 11.12 0.68 12.45
C LYS A 30 10.17 0.10 13.50
N MET A 31 8.90 0.49 13.45
CA MET A 31 7.85 -0.04 14.33
C MET A 31 7.65 -1.55 14.14
N VAL A 32 7.62 -2.01 12.87
CA VAL A 32 7.54 -3.44 12.52
C VAL A 32 8.76 -4.21 13.06
N TRP A 33 9.97 -3.65 12.96
CA TRP A 33 11.20 -4.23 13.50
C TRP A 33 11.20 -4.35 15.03
N GLU A 34 10.78 -3.29 15.73
CA GLU A 34 10.67 -3.26 17.19
C GLU A 34 9.63 -4.25 17.71
N GLN A 35 8.50 -4.39 16.99
CA GLN A 35 7.47 -5.36 17.34
C GLN A 35 7.87 -6.82 17.05
N LEU A 36 8.63 -7.09 15.98
CA LEU A 36 9.10 -8.44 15.61
C LEU A 36 10.01 -9.06 16.69
N HIS A 37 10.72 -8.21 17.45
CA HIS A 37 11.60 -8.62 18.53
C HIS A 37 10.92 -8.59 19.91
N SER A 38 9.69 -8.07 20.01
CA SER A 38 8.88 -8.14 21.23
C SER A 38 8.12 -9.48 21.28
N ARG A 39 8.26 -10.22 22.39
CA ARG A 39 7.91 -11.65 22.47
C ARG A 39 6.40 -11.98 22.62
N SER A 40 5.50 -11.03 22.37
CA SER A 40 4.07 -11.18 22.65
C SER A 40 3.22 -10.81 21.42
N PHE A 41 2.39 -11.76 20.96
CA PHE A 41 1.46 -11.70 19.81
C PHE A 41 1.99 -11.98 18.38
N ARG A 42 2.67 -13.12 18.17
CA ARG A 42 3.10 -13.58 16.83
C ARG A 42 1.98 -13.71 15.78
N ALA A 43 0.80 -14.24 16.11
CA ALA A 43 -0.25 -14.50 15.12
C ALA A 43 -0.97 -13.22 14.67
N ALA A 44 -1.36 -12.34 15.61
CA ALA A 44 -1.95 -11.04 15.29
C ALA A 44 -0.95 -10.10 14.60
N TYR A 45 0.36 -10.21 14.92
CA TYR A 45 1.43 -9.52 14.22
C TYR A 45 1.57 -10.00 12.78
N VAL A 46 1.62 -11.32 12.53
CA VAL A 46 1.70 -11.85 11.17
C VAL A 46 0.48 -11.42 10.35
N ALA A 47 -0.72 -11.45 10.92
CA ALA A 47 -1.91 -10.96 10.24
C ALA A 47 -1.85 -9.44 9.94
N ARG A 48 -1.42 -8.61 10.90
CA ARG A 48 -1.28 -7.15 10.69
C ARG A 48 -0.20 -6.81 9.69
N VAL A 49 0.96 -7.45 9.79
CA VAL A 49 2.06 -7.27 8.84
C VAL A 49 1.60 -7.67 7.45
N LEU A 50 0.94 -8.81 7.28
CA LEU A 50 0.38 -9.24 6.00
C LEU A 50 -0.61 -8.22 5.42
N LEU A 51 -1.52 -7.67 6.24
CA LEU A 51 -2.45 -6.63 5.79
C LEU A 51 -1.71 -5.36 5.34
N MET A 52 -0.72 -4.90 6.10
CA MET A 52 0.09 -3.72 5.74
C MET A 52 0.92 -3.95 4.47
N TRP A 53 1.45 -5.16 4.24
CA TRP A 53 2.16 -5.48 3.00
C TRP A 53 1.24 -5.46 1.79
N ARG A 54 0.01 -5.94 1.95
CA ARG A 54 -0.98 -5.94 0.87
C ARG A 54 -1.33 -4.52 0.42
N ASP A 55 -1.57 -3.60 1.36
CA ASP A 55 -1.83 -2.19 1.02
C ASP A 55 -0.58 -1.50 0.42
N ALA A 56 0.60 -1.79 0.95
CA ALA A 56 1.86 -1.28 0.40
C ALA A 56 2.13 -1.82 -1.02
N TYR A 57 1.72 -3.06 -1.31
CA TYR A 57 1.82 -3.68 -2.62
C TYR A 57 0.88 -3.00 -3.63
N SER A 58 -0.39 -2.75 -3.26
CA SER A 58 -1.32 -1.96 -4.10
C SER A 58 -0.77 -0.58 -4.43
N MET A 59 -0.18 0.13 -3.46
CA MET A 59 0.48 1.42 -3.70
C MET A 59 1.65 1.32 -4.68
N ALA A 60 2.49 0.28 -4.54
CA ALA A 60 3.60 0.06 -5.45
C ALA A 60 3.10 -0.19 -6.88
N CYS A 61 2.03 -0.99 -7.04
CA CYS A 61 1.38 -1.20 -8.33
C CYS A 61 0.87 0.10 -8.94
N LEU A 62 0.15 0.94 -8.20
CA LEU A 62 -0.30 2.25 -8.69
C LEU A 62 0.87 3.15 -9.12
N TYR A 63 1.96 3.15 -8.35
CA TYR A 63 3.14 3.93 -8.67
C TYR A 63 3.83 3.45 -9.95
N VAL A 64 4.04 2.14 -10.09
CA VAL A 64 4.67 1.54 -11.28
C VAL A 64 3.77 1.68 -12.50
N ALA A 65 2.46 1.53 -12.36
CA ALA A 65 1.48 1.77 -13.42
C ALA A 65 1.58 3.21 -13.96
N ARG A 66 1.75 4.22 -13.09
CA ARG A 66 1.98 5.61 -13.52
C ARG A 66 3.25 5.78 -14.35
N LEU A 67 4.32 5.05 -14.03
CA LEU A 67 5.57 5.10 -14.79
C LEU A 67 5.39 4.50 -16.19
N HIS A 68 4.73 3.34 -16.30
CA HIS A 68 4.43 2.73 -17.59
C HIS A 68 3.48 3.59 -18.43
N TYR A 69 2.49 4.23 -17.79
CA TYR A 69 1.56 5.13 -18.45
C TYR A 69 2.30 6.33 -19.07
N ALA A 70 3.26 6.92 -18.35
CA ALA A 70 4.08 8.01 -18.87
C ALA A 70 4.95 7.59 -20.08
N SER A 71 5.29 6.30 -20.19
CA SER A 71 6.00 5.73 -21.34
C SER A 71 5.08 5.25 -22.49
N GLY A 72 3.76 5.31 -22.31
CA GLY A 72 2.77 4.82 -23.28
C GLY A 72 2.64 3.30 -23.35
N ASP A 73 3.21 2.56 -22.39
CA ASP A 73 3.17 1.10 -22.35
C ASP A 73 1.92 0.59 -21.62
N PHE A 74 0.76 0.80 -22.24
CA PHE A 74 -0.56 0.52 -21.63
C PHE A 74 -0.77 -0.97 -21.28
N ARG A 75 -0.10 -1.88 -21.99
CA ARG A 75 -0.16 -3.32 -21.66
C ARG A 75 0.45 -3.57 -20.28
N GLU A 76 1.60 -2.97 -19.99
CA GLU A 76 2.24 -3.12 -18.69
C GLU A 76 1.52 -2.33 -17.59
N VAL A 77 0.88 -1.19 -17.94
CA VAL A 77 -0.03 -0.50 -17.00
C VAL A 77 -1.11 -1.45 -16.50
N LEU A 78 -1.87 -2.08 -17.40
CA LEU A 78 -2.95 -2.99 -17.03
C LEU A 78 -2.44 -4.20 -16.25
N ARG A 79 -1.34 -4.82 -16.69
CA ARG A 79 -0.74 -5.96 -16.00
C ARG A 79 -0.40 -5.62 -14.55
N VAL A 80 0.21 -4.47 -14.31
CA VAL A 80 0.62 -4.05 -12.97
C VAL A 80 -0.59 -3.71 -12.08
N LEU A 81 -1.64 -3.12 -12.65
CA LEU A 81 -2.90 -2.85 -11.93
C LEU A 81 -3.61 -4.16 -11.54
N ASP A 82 -3.73 -5.13 -12.45
CA ASP A 82 -4.31 -6.45 -12.18
C ASP A 82 -3.59 -7.17 -11.02
N LEU A 83 -2.26 -7.10 -11.00
CA LEU A 83 -1.43 -7.60 -9.90
C LEU A 83 -1.76 -6.89 -8.58
N GLY A 84 -1.96 -5.57 -8.61
CA GLY A 84 -2.37 -4.78 -7.46
C GLY A 84 -3.75 -5.16 -6.92
N ILE A 85 -4.69 -5.50 -7.79
CA ILE A 85 -6.07 -5.91 -7.44
C ILE A 85 -6.06 -7.30 -6.79
N VAL A 86 -5.35 -8.26 -7.38
CA VAL A 86 -5.34 -9.66 -6.91
C VAL A 86 -4.51 -9.85 -5.64
N MET A 87 -3.33 -9.22 -5.57
CA MET A 87 -2.40 -9.43 -4.45
C MET A 87 -2.49 -8.38 -3.36
N GLY A 88 -3.12 -7.25 -3.67
CA GLY A 88 -3.20 -6.09 -2.80
C GLY A 88 -4.22 -6.20 -1.68
N GLY A 89 -4.33 -5.10 -0.94
CA GLY A 89 -5.29 -4.96 0.15
C GLY A 89 -6.53 -4.17 -0.30
N MET A 90 -7.59 -4.24 0.49
CA MET A 90 -8.87 -3.60 0.15
C MET A 90 -8.81 -2.07 0.19
N LEU A 91 -7.81 -1.49 0.87
CA LEU A 91 -7.75 -0.04 1.11
C LEU A 91 -7.70 0.79 -0.19
N LEU A 92 -7.08 0.24 -1.24
CA LEU A 92 -6.79 0.95 -2.50
C LEU A 92 -7.42 0.24 -3.70
N HIS A 93 -8.37 -0.66 -3.46
CA HIS A 93 -9.01 -1.44 -4.52
C HIS A 93 -9.81 -0.53 -5.46
N GLU A 94 -10.57 0.42 -4.91
CA GLU A 94 -11.32 1.41 -5.70
C GLU A 94 -10.41 2.30 -6.55
N ASP A 95 -9.26 2.72 -6.01
CA ASP A 95 -8.26 3.50 -6.76
C ASP A 95 -7.65 2.70 -7.92
N LEU A 96 -7.43 1.39 -7.72
CA LEU A 96 -6.94 0.48 -8.75
C LEU A 96 -7.98 0.28 -9.86
N ASP A 97 -9.23 -0.03 -9.50
CA ASP A 97 -10.34 -0.21 -10.46
C ASP A 97 -10.58 1.05 -11.29
N PHE A 98 -10.65 2.22 -10.64
CA PHE A 98 -10.78 3.50 -11.33
C PHE A 98 -9.62 3.78 -12.29
N THR A 99 -8.40 3.37 -11.93
CA THR A 99 -7.25 3.54 -12.82
C THR A 99 -7.33 2.59 -14.02
N VAL A 100 -7.84 1.37 -13.85
CA VAL A 100 -8.09 0.43 -14.95
C VAL A 100 -9.10 1.03 -15.92
N GLU A 101 -10.24 1.52 -15.43
CA GLU A 101 -11.28 2.15 -16.25
C GLU A 101 -10.70 3.25 -17.14
N LYS A 102 -9.94 4.18 -16.55
CA LYS A 102 -9.29 5.29 -17.27
C LYS A 102 -8.28 4.89 -18.34
N VAL A 103 -7.66 3.73 -18.20
CA VAL A 103 -6.66 3.23 -19.16
C VAL A 103 -7.33 2.49 -20.31
N THR A 104 -8.54 1.98 -20.08
CA THR A 104 -9.33 1.23 -21.06
C THR A 104 -10.33 2.06 -21.86
N GLU A 105 -10.62 3.30 -21.43
CA GLU A 105 -11.37 4.32 -22.18
C GLU A 105 -10.57 4.91 -23.36
#